data_AF-A0A7J7LBS8-F1
#
_entry.id   AF-A0A7J7LBS8-F1
#
_cell.length_a   1.000
_cell.length_b   1.000
_cell.length_c   1.000
_cell.angle_alpha   90.00
_cell.angle_beta   90.00
_cell.angle_gamma   90.00
#
_symmetry.space_group_name_H-M   'P 1'
#
loop_
_entity.id
_entity.type
_entity.pdbx_description
1 polymer ?
#
loop_
_entity_poly.entity_id
_entity_poly.type
_entity_poly.pdbx_seq_one_letter_code
_entity_poly.pdbx_strand_id
1 'polypeptide(L)'
;MLQWVKCAHVTEVYQFHDMIDMLLGSGYKKGITLFGYGYDFRQSNRIDKTMDGLKIKLDTAFKASGGRKVNIISHSMGGLLVSCLLSLHQDVCNLSTIFRLCIKKAMTNGVIVFAQLVECPSIYEMLPNPTFNWRQQPQIQVWRSQSEGIETSAKLESYGPTESVILFEEALRHNEVPILKFHN
;
A
#
# COMPACT_ATOMS: atom_id res chain seq x y z
N MET A 1 1.37 -14.90 -27.39
CA MET A 1 2.78 -15.20 -27.07
C MET A 1 2.83 -15.48 -25.57
N LEU A 2 3.09 -16.73 -25.17
CA LEU A 2 3.16 -17.15 -23.76
C LEU A 2 4.44 -16.55 -23.13
N GLN A 3 4.29 -15.77 -22.05
CA GLN A 3 5.40 -15.13 -21.37
C GLN A 3 5.80 -15.96 -20.13
N TRP A 4 6.94 -16.63 -20.21
CA TRP A 4 7.54 -17.36 -19.10
C TRP A 4 8.44 -16.44 -18.27
N VAL A 5 8.34 -16.48 -16.94
CA VAL A 5 9.18 -15.65 -16.05
C VAL A 5 9.89 -16.54 -15.03
N LYS A 6 11.21 -16.37 -14.87
CA LYS A 6 12.00 -16.99 -13.81
C LYS A 6 11.75 -16.25 -12.49
N CYS A 7 11.51 -16.97 -11.39
CA CYS A 7 11.46 -16.38 -10.05
C CYS A 7 12.76 -15.60 -9.77
N ALA A 8 12.65 -14.28 -9.67
CA ALA A 8 13.78 -13.41 -9.35
C ALA A 8 13.92 -13.29 -7.82
N HIS A 9 15.11 -13.61 -7.32
CA HIS A 9 15.50 -13.32 -5.95
C HIS A 9 15.75 -11.80 -5.83
N VAL A 10 14.84 -11.08 -5.17
CA VAL A 10 14.99 -9.64 -4.93
C VAL A 10 16.03 -9.42 -3.83
N THR A 11 17.21 -8.93 -4.19
CA THR A 11 18.30 -8.63 -3.24
C THR A 11 18.23 -7.22 -2.65
N GLU A 12 17.41 -6.32 -3.19
CA GLU A 12 17.34 -4.93 -2.73
C GLU A 12 16.18 -4.70 -1.76
N VAL A 13 16.52 -4.56 -0.48
CA VAL A 13 15.58 -4.38 0.64
C VAL A 13 15.45 -2.89 1.06
N TYR A 14 16.08 -1.96 0.33
CA TYR A 14 16.29 -0.60 0.81
C TYR A 14 15.59 0.48 -0.03
N GLN A 15 14.25 0.48 -0.05
CA GLN A 15 13.44 1.39 -0.88
C GLN A 15 13.66 2.89 -0.63
N PHE A 16 14.24 3.30 0.51
CA PHE A 16 14.38 4.71 0.89
C PHE A 16 15.82 5.16 1.15
N HIS A 17 16.82 4.28 1.01
CA HIS A 17 18.19 4.59 1.44
C HIS A 17 18.79 5.73 0.62
N ASP A 18 18.71 5.65 -0.71
CA ASP A 18 19.25 6.69 -1.60
C ASP A 18 18.60 8.06 -1.40
N MET A 19 17.29 8.10 -1.19
CA MET A 19 16.57 9.35 -0.93
C MET A 19 16.96 9.95 0.41
N ILE A 20 17.08 9.12 1.46
CA ILE A 20 17.52 9.57 2.77
C ILE A 20 18.95 10.12 2.67
N ASP A 21 19.85 9.43 1.99
CA ASP A 21 21.24 9.83 1.84
C ASP A 21 21.38 11.13 1.04
N MET A 22 20.58 11.30 -0.02
CA MET A 22 20.49 12.57 -0.76
C MET A 22 20.05 13.73 0.15
N LEU A 23 19.03 13.52 1.00
CA LEU A 23 18.58 14.55 1.94
C LEU A 23 19.64 14.85 3.00
N LEU A 24 20.32 13.83 3.53
CA LEU A 24 21.44 14.01 4.44
C LEU A 24 22.57 14.83 3.81
N GLY A 25 22.94 14.50 2.57
CA GLY A 25 23.93 15.24 1.78
C GLY A 25 23.52 16.70 1.54
N SER A 26 22.22 16.97 1.49
CA SER A 26 21.64 18.32 1.38
C SER A 26 21.54 19.07 2.72
N GLY A 27 22.08 18.51 3.81
CA GLY A 27 22.13 19.15 5.13
C GLY A 27 20.96 18.82 6.07
N TYR A 28 20.06 17.90 5.69
CA TYR A 28 19.05 17.41 6.62
C TYR A 28 19.67 16.54 7.72
N LYS A 29 19.07 16.55 8.91
CA LYS A 29 19.54 15.81 10.09
C LYS A 29 18.43 14.89 10.60
N LYS A 30 18.73 13.58 10.70
CA LYS A 30 17.81 12.57 11.24
C LYS A 30 17.33 12.98 12.63
N GLY A 31 16.02 12.93 12.85
CA GLY A 31 15.39 13.26 14.13
C GLY A 31 15.34 14.76 14.47
N ILE A 32 15.92 15.64 13.65
CA ILE A 32 15.90 17.10 13.86
C ILE A 32 15.13 17.80 12.75
N THR A 33 15.53 17.58 11.49
CA THR A 33 14.87 18.15 10.31
C THR A 33 14.35 17.09 9.34
N LEU A 34 14.77 15.82 9.54
CA LEU A 34 14.30 14.67 8.78
C LEU A 34 13.66 13.65 9.71
N PHE A 35 12.37 13.40 9.53
CA PHE A 35 11.58 12.53 10.38
C PHE A 35 11.01 11.37 9.58
N GLY A 36 11.19 10.15 10.10
CA GLY A 36 10.52 8.96 9.60
C GLY A 36 9.27 8.65 10.42
N TYR A 37 8.24 8.14 9.74
CA TYR A 37 7.06 7.56 10.38
C TYR A 37 6.80 6.17 9.77
N GLY A 38 7.12 5.13 10.53
CA GLY A 38 6.77 3.75 10.21
C GLY A 38 5.41 3.40 10.83
N TYR A 39 4.62 2.61 10.11
CA TYR A 39 3.34 2.09 10.58
C TYR A 39 3.20 0.61 10.19
N ASP A 40 2.30 -0.11 10.86
CA ASP A 40 1.95 -1.46 10.44
C ASP A 40 1.10 -1.37 9.18
N PHE A 41 1.75 -1.57 8.04
CA PHE A 41 1.11 -1.51 6.74
C PHE A 41 0.08 -2.62 6.54
N ARG A 42 -0.03 -3.60 7.45
CA ARG A 42 -1.09 -4.61 7.36
C ARG A 42 -2.43 -4.10 7.87
N GLN A 43 -2.41 -3.12 8.77
CA GLN A 43 -3.60 -2.56 9.39
C GLN A 43 -4.23 -1.48 8.51
N SER A 44 -5.53 -1.23 8.70
CA SER A 44 -6.25 -0.17 7.98
C SER A 44 -5.50 1.16 8.06
N ASN A 45 -5.46 1.91 6.96
CA ASN A 45 -4.86 3.24 6.98
C ASN A 45 -5.67 4.20 7.87
N ARG A 46 -6.89 3.85 8.30
CA ARG A 46 -7.77 4.72 9.11
C ARG A 46 -7.76 4.38 10.59
N ILE A 47 -6.92 3.44 11.04
CA ILE A 47 -6.86 3.08 12.46
C ILE A 47 -6.31 4.25 13.29
N ASP A 48 -6.98 4.56 14.40
CA ASP A 48 -6.68 5.71 15.26
C ASP A 48 -5.21 5.73 15.69
N LYS A 49 -4.64 4.57 16.06
CA LYS A 49 -3.23 4.44 16.44
C LYS A 49 -2.27 5.00 15.38
N THR A 50 -2.53 4.71 14.10
CA THR A 50 -1.68 5.18 13.00
C THR A 50 -1.94 6.66 12.71
N MET A 51 -3.20 7.09 12.73
CA MET A 51 -3.60 8.48 12.51
C MET A 51 -3.02 9.42 13.58
N ASP A 52 -3.22 9.08 14.85
CA ASP A 52 -2.72 9.85 16.00
C ASP A 52 -1.19 9.86 16.02
N GLY A 53 -0.56 8.72 15.76
CA GLY A 53 0.90 8.63 15.68
C GLY A 53 1.48 9.53 14.60
N LEU A 54 0.86 9.57 13.42
CA LEU A 54 1.26 10.44 12.32
C LEU A 54 1.02 11.93 12.68
N LYS A 55 -0.11 12.25 13.31
CA LYS A 55 -0.43 13.60 13.78
C LYS A 55 0.60 14.12 14.78
N ILE A 56 0.96 13.32 15.78
CA ILE A 56 2.01 13.64 16.76
C ILE A 56 3.35 13.88 16.07
N LYS A 57 3.70 13.06 15.07
CA LYS A 57 4.95 13.23 14.33
C LYS A 57 4.97 14.54 13.53
N LEU A 58 3.86 14.91 12.89
CA LEU A 58 3.73 16.17 12.17
C LEU A 58 3.82 17.38 13.10
N ASP A 59 3.16 17.34 14.25
CA ASP A 59 3.26 18.40 15.26
C ASP A 59 4.70 18.55 15.79
N THR A 60 5.39 17.44 16.01
CA THR A 60 6.81 17.43 16.39
C THR A 60 7.67 18.10 15.32
N ALA A 61 7.48 17.76 14.05
CA ALA A 61 8.22 18.34 12.95
C ALA A 61 7.90 19.83 12.76
N PHE A 62 6.65 20.24 12.95
CA PHE A 62 6.21 21.64 12.87
C PHE A 62 6.80 22.50 13.98
N LYS A 63 6.88 21.97 15.21
CA LYS A 63 7.57 22.64 16.31
C LYS A 63 9.07 22.74 16.05
N ALA A 64 9.70 21.66 15.59
CA ALA A 64 11.12 21.64 15.25
C ALA A 64 11.48 22.60 14.09
N SER A 65 10.53 22.89 13.20
CA SER A 65 10.74 23.84 12.09
C SER A 65 10.63 25.31 12.51
N GLY A 66 10.24 25.60 13.76
CA GLY A 66 9.94 26.95 14.25
C GLY A 66 8.57 27.46 13.82
N GLY A 67 7.59 26.57 13.67
CA GLY A 67 6.22 26.94 13.23
C GLY A 67 6.08 27.13 11.72
N ARG A 68 7.04 26.65 10.93
CA ARG A 68 6.96 26.65 9.47
C ARG A 68 6.30 25.38 8.97
N LYS A 69 5.59 25.49 7.84
CA LYS A 69 4.98 24.33 7.18
C LYS A 69 6.02 23.25 6.92
N VAL A 70 5.65 22.00 7.20
CA VAL A 70 6.51 20.83 6.98
C VAL A 70 6.21 20.16 5.66
N ASN A 71 7.23 19.58 5.01
CA ASN A 71 7.04 18.82 3.77
C ASN A 71 6.82 17.34 4.09
N ILE A 72 5.74 16.75 3.56
CA ILE A 72 5.46 15.32 3.69
C ILE A 72 5.86 14.63 2.39
N ILE A 73 6.75 13.64 2.48
CA ILE A 73 7.09 12.73 1.37
C ILE A 73 6.45 11.38 1.67
N SER A 74 5.64 10.88 0.74
CA SER A 74 4.96 9.58 0.85
C SER A 74 5.10 8.77 -0.44
N HIS A 75 5.09 7.45 -0.30
CA HIS A 75 5.24 6.48 -1.38
C HIS A 75 4.12 5.43 -1.35
N SER A 76 3.59 5.06 -2.51
CA SER A 76 2.54 4.04 -2.68
C SER A 76 1.38 4.22 -1.68
N MET A 77 1.06 3.22 -0.86
CA MET A 77 0.00 3.24 0.15
C MET A 77 0.17 4.34 1.21
N GLY A 78 1.40 4.79 1.50
CA GLY A 78 1.60 5.95 2.38
C GLY A 78 0.92 7.22 1.87
N GLY A 79 0.67 7.34 0.56
CA GLY A 79 -0.11 8.43 -0.01
C GLY A 79 -1.59 8.37 0.38
N LEU A 80 -2.17 7.16 0.50
CA LEU A 80 -3.54 6.94 0.97
C LEU A 80 -3.66 7.28 2.46
N LEU A 81 -2.69 6.86 3.27
CA LEU A 81 -2.61 7.22 4.69
C LEU A 81 -2.64 8.74 4.90
N VAL A 82 -1.77 9.47 4.18
CA VAL A 82 -1.71 10.94 4.27
C VAL A 82 -3.01 11.57 3.77
N SER A 83 -3.60 11.09 2.67
CA SER A 83 -4.91 11.57 2.20
C SER A 83 -6.02 11.38 3.24
N CYS A 84 -6.05 10.22 3.90
CA CYS A 84 -7.04 9.94 4.94
C CYS A 84 -6.89 10.91 6.10
N LEU A 85 -5.65 11.12 6.59
CA LEU A 85 -5.38 12.05 7.69
C LEU A 85 -5.88 13.46 7.36
N LEU A 86 -5.56 13.98 6.18
CA LEU A 86 -5.93 15.34 5.79
C LEU A 86 -7.43 15.51 5.56
N SER A 87 -8.10 14.45 5.10
CA SER A 87 -9.56 14.47 4.90
C SER A 87 -10.31 14.42 6.23
N LEU A 88 -9.78 13.72 7.23
CA LEU A 88 -10.38 13.56 8.55
C LEU A 88 -9.99 14.69 9.53
N HIS A 89 -8.83 15.31 9.34
CA HIS A 89 -8.26 16.32 10.23
C HIS A 89 -7.86 17.58 9.46
N GLN A 90 -8.85 18.43 9.18
CA GLN A 90 -8.65 19.68 8.42
C GLN A 90 -7.68 20.66 9.12
N ASP A 91 -7.52 20.55 10.44
CA ASP A 91 -6.54 21.29 11.23
C ASP A 91 -5.08 20.99 10.81
N VAL A 92 -4.82 19.77 10.31
CA VAL A 92 -3.49 19.32 9.87
C VAL A 92 -3.11 19.88 8.50
N CYS A 93 -4.09 20.23 7.66
CA CYS A 93 -3.86 20.79 6.32
C CYS A 93 -3.07 22.10 6.35
N ASN A 94 -3.19 22.88 7.42
CA ASN A 94 -2.47 24.14 7.56
C ASN A 94 -1.01 23.97 8.00
N LEU A 95 -0.65 22.81 8.54
CA LEU A 95 0.68 22.53 9.09
C LEU A 95 1.67 22.00 8.05
N SER A 96 1.19 21.52 6.89
CA SER A 96 2.03 20.78 5.95
C SER A 96 1.81 21.16 4.48
N THR A 97 2.86 20.97 3.69
CA THR A 97 2.84 20.94 2.23
C THR A 97 3.13 19.51 1.79
N ILE A 98 2.31 18.95 0.89
CA ILE A 98 2.38 17.53 0.56
C ILE A 98 3.10 17.35 -0.76
N PHE A 99 4.21 16.61 -0.73
CA PHE A 99 4.88 16.09 -1.92
C PHE A 99 4.58 14.60 -2.02
N ARG A 100 3.59 14.24 -2.85
CA ARG A 100 3.28 12.84 -3.15
C ARG A 100 4.23 12.33 -4.22
N LEU A 101 5.10 11.39 -3.87
CA LEU A 101 5.82 10.58 -4.84
C LEU A 101 4.94 9.37 -5.19
N CYS A 102 4.01 9.58 -6.13
CA CYS A 102 3.21 8.49 -6.70
C CYS A 102 4.09 7.66 -7.63
N ILE A 103 4.87 6.72 -7.10
CA ILE A 103 5.39 5.65 -7.95
C ILE A 103 4.19 4.76 -8.25
N LYS A 104 3.77 4.74 -9.52
CA LYS A 104 2.86 3.73 -10.07
C LYS A 104 3.56 2.37 -9.99
N LYS A 105 3.71 1.80 -8.80
CA LYS A 105 4.01 0.39 -8.69
C LYS A 105 2.67 -0.31 -8.88
N ALA A 106 2.38 -0.61 -10.15
CA ALA A 106 1.43 -1.67 -10.44
C ALA A 106 1.86 -2.87 -9.58
N MET A 107 0.90 -3.56 -8.96
CA MET A 107 1.15 -4.86 -8.35
C MET A 107 1.46 -5.84 -9.49
N THR A 108 2.62 -5.69 -10.10
CA THR A 108 3.15 -6.54 -11.14
C THR A 108 4.35 -7.22 -10.53
N ASN A 109 4.23 -8.55 -10.36
CA ASN A 109 5.28 -9.50 -9.97
C ASN A 109 5.38 -9.87 -8.47
N GLY A 110 4.27 -9.91 -7.75
CA GLY A 110 4.17 -10.69 -6.51
C GLY A 110 3.24 -11.88 -6.74
N VAL A 111 3.68 -13.09 -6.44
CA VAL A 111 2.76 -14.22 -6.23
C VAL A 111 1.85 -13.81 -5.07
N ILE A 112 0.64 -13.38 -5.39
CA ILE A 112 -0.36 -13.03 -4.39
C ILE A 112 -0.87 -14.34 -3.81
N VAL A 113 -0.35 -14.72 -2.65
CA VAL A 113 -0.94 -15.78 -1.83
C VAL A 113 -2.22 -15.18 -1.25
N PHE A 114 -3.36 -15.49 -1.86
CA PHE A 114 -4.69 -14.99 -1.47
C PHE A 114 -5.01 -15.19 0.02
N ALA A 115 -4.41 -16.19 0.67
CA ALA A 115 -4.57 -16.39 2.12
C ALA A 115 -4.00 -15.24 2.98
N GLN A 116 -2.96 -14.53 2.52
CA GLN A 116 -2.36 -13.42 3.27
C GLN A 116 -3.14 -12.10 3.14
N LEU A 117 -4.00 -11.97 2.12
CA LEU A 117 -4.86 -10.81 1.91
C LEU A 117 -5.94 -10.69 2.99
N VAL A 118 -6.48 -11.81 3.46
CA VAL A 118 -7.58 -11.85 4.45
C VAL A 118 -7.18 -11.19 5.78
N GLU A 119 -5.91 -11.25 6.13
CA GLU A 119 -5.38 -10.69 7.39
C GLU A 119 -4.81 -9.27 7.24
N CYS A 120 -4.92 -8.67 6.04
CA CYS A 120 -4.29 -7.39 5.71
C CYS A 120 -5.32 -6.35 5.24
N PRO A 121 -6.09 -5.73 6.17
CA PRO A 121 -7.10 -4.71 5.89
C PRO A 121 -6.69 -3.63 4.88
N SER A 122 -5.43 -3.21 4.90
CA SER A 122 -4.92 -2.14 4.04
C SER A 122 -4.90 -2.50 2.55
N ILE A 123 -4.78 -3.79 2.19
CA ILE A 123 -4.76 -4.20 0.77
C ILE A 123 -6.13 -4.01 0.15
N TYR A 124 -7.21 -4.20 0.91
CA TYR A 124 -8.57 -3.90 0.45
C TYR A 124 -8.76 -2.41 0.12
N GLU A 125 -8.07 -1.53 0.84
CA GLU A 125 -8.08 -0.08 0.57
C GLU A 125 -7.30 0.30 -0.69
N MET A 126 -6.50 -0.62 -1.23
CA MET A 126 -5.79 -0.47 -2.50
C MET A 126 -6.56 -1.06 -3.69
N LEU A 127 -7.70 -1.72 -3.45
CA LEU A 127 -8.49 -2.31 -4.53
C LEU A 127 -9.11 -1.24 -5.43
N PRO A 128 -9.22 -1.53 -6.74
CA PRO A 128 -9.78 -0.59 -7.68
C PRO A 128 -11.26 -0.37 -7.41
N ASN A 129 -11.65 0.87 -7.11
CA ASN A 129 -13.05 1.23 -6.98
C ASN A 129 -13.76 1.15 -8.35
N PRO A 130 -14.75 0.26 -8.54
CA PRO A 130 -15.46 0.10 -9.81
C PRO A 130 -16.33 1.31 -10.18
N THR A 131 -16.72 2.14 -9.22
CA THR A 131 -17.53 3.34 -9.47
C THR A 131 -16.70 4.59 -9.76
N PHE A 132 -15.37 4.49 -9.69
CA PHE A 132 -14.48 5.62 -9.94
C PHE A 132 -14.16 5.77 -11.44
N ASN A 133 -14.22 7.00 -11.94
CA ASN A 133 -13.88 7.31 -13.33
C ASN A 133 -12.36 7.39 -13.53
N TRP A 134 -11.72 6.23 -13.67
CA TRP A 134 -10.27 6.14 -13.88
C TRP A 134 -9.87 6.69 -15.25
N ARG A 135 -8.84 7.55 -15.31
CA ARG A 135 -8.22 7.95 -16.59
C ARG A 135 -7.60 6.77 -17.34
N GLN A 136 -7.10 5.79 -16.59
CA GLN A 136 -6.60 4.51 -17.08
C GLN A 136 -7.07 3.46 -16.10
N GLN A 137 -7.84 2.46 -16.55
CA GLN A 137 -8.39 1.47 -15.65
C GLN A 137 -7.29 0.64 -14.99
N PRO A 138 -7.27 0.53 -13.65
CA PRO A 138 -6.38 -0.39 -12.96
C PRO A 138 -6.78 -1.84 -13.27
N GLN A 139 -5.79 -2.72 -13.30
CA GLN A 139 -5.98 -4.15 -13.53
C GLN A 139 -5.32 -4.96 -12.42
N ILE A 140 -5.96 -6.05 -12.03
CA ILE A 140 -5.39 -7.08 -11.19
C ILE A 140 -4.85 -8.17 -12.10
N GLN A 141 -3.59 -8.56 -11.91
CA GLN A 141 -2.93 -9.59 -12.69
C GLN A 141 -2.62 -10.80 -11.81
N VAL A 142 -3.04 -11.98 -12.25
CA VAL A 142 -2.88 -13.24 -11.51
C VAL A 142 -2.21 -14.28 -12.39
N TRP A 143 -1.24 -14.99 -11.82
CA TRP A 143 -0.62 -16.15 -12.44
C TRP A 143 -1.37 -17.41 -11.99
N ARG A 144 -2.09 -18.06 -12.90
CA ARG A 144 -2.79 -19.33 -12.62
C ARG A 144 -1.96 -20.49 -13.17
N SER A 145 -1.59 -21.43 -12.29
CA SER A 145 -0.92 -22.66 -12.71
C SER A 145 -1.91 -23.56 -13.47
N GLN A 146 -1.50 -24.04 -14.64
CA GLN A 146 -2.21 -25.08 -15.37
C GLN A 146 -1.37 -26.36 -15.29
N SER A 147 -1.94 -27.39 -14.69
CA SER A 147 -1.38 -28.75 -14.72
C SER A 147 -2.10 -29.53 -15.80
N GLU A 148 -1.66 -29.38 -17.05
CA GLU A 148 -2.00 -30.33 -18.12
C GLU A 148 -0.82 -31.31 -18.27
N GLY A 149 -0.84 -32.39 -17.47
CA GLY A 149 0.18 -33.45 -17.55
C GLY A 149 1.43 -33.21 -16.67
N ILE A 150 2.61 -33.52 -17.21
CA ILE A 150 3.91 -33.55 -16.47
C ILE A 150 4.54 -32.15 -16.35
N GLU A 151 4.19 -31.21 -17.23
CA GLU A 151 4.70 -29.83 -17.18
C GLU A 151 3.73 -28.89 -16.47
N THR A 152 4.18 -28.28 -15.37
CA THR A 152 3.52 -27.13 -14.76
C THR A 152 3.81 -25.88 -15.58
N SER A 153 2.79 -25.33 -16.24
CA SER A 153 2.84 -24.01 -16.88
C SER A 153 2.03 -22.99 -16.09
N ALA A 154 2.34 -21.70 -16.19
CA ALA A 154 1.59 -20.63 -15.54
C ALA A 154 1.09 -19.62 -16.59
N LYS A 155 -0.22 -19.34 -16.57
CA LYS A 155 -0.86 -18.36 -17.44
C LYS A 155 -1.12 -17.08 -16.68
N LEU A 156 -0.75 -15.94 -17.28
CA LEU A 156 -1.10 -14.62 -16.77
C LEU A 156 -2.52 -14.26 -17.19
N GLU A 157 -3.38 -13.97 -16.23
CA GLU A 157 -4.75 -13.50 -16.40
C GLU A 157 -4.88 -12.08 -15.84
N SER A 158 -5.63 -11.22 -16.52
CA SER A 158 -5.84 -9.82 -16.14
C SER A 158 -7.33 -9.55 -15.91
N TYR A 159 -7.66 -8.90 -14.81
CA TYR A 159 -9.02 -8.62 -14.37
C TYR A 159 -9.17 -7.11 -14.14
N GLY A 160 -10.23 -6.51 -14.69
CA GLY A 160 -10.58 -5.11 -14.44
C GLY A 160 -11.25 -4.91 -13.07
N PRO A 161 -11.67 -3.68 -12.74
CA PRO A 161 -12.29 -3.38 -11.45
C PRO A 161 -13.54 -4.23 -11.16
N THR A 162 -14.40 -4.44 -12.16
CA THR A 162 -15.63 -5.21 -12.00
C THR A 162 -15.36 -6.72 -11.96
N GLU A 163 -14.50 -7.21 -12.87
CA GLU A 163 -14.15 -8.62 -12.97
C GLU A 163 -13.33 -9.10 -11.75
N SER A 164 -12.64 -8.19 -11.07
CA SER A 164 -11.88 -8.52 -9.87
C SER A 164 -12.76 -9.05 -8.74
N VAL A 165 -14.02 -8.63 -8.65
CA VAL A 165 -14.96 -9.11 -7.62
C VAL A 165 -15.19 -10.61 -7.76
N ILE A 166 -15.41 -11.09 -8.99
CA ILE A 166 -15.61 -12.51 -9.29
C ILE A 166 -14.37 -13.34 -8.93
N LEU A 167 -13.18 -12.81 -9.22
CA LEU A 167 -11.92 -13.43 -8.85
C LEU A 167 -11.79 -13.60 -7.32
N PHE A 168 -12.16 -12.58 -6.55
CA PHE A 168 -12.15 -12.66 -5.08
C PHE A 168 -13.21 -13.65 -4.56
N GLU A 169 -14.42 -13.64 -5.11
CA GLU A 169 -15.47 -14.59 -4.76
C GLU A 169 -15.04 -16.04 -5.03
N GLU A 170 -14.41 -16.32 -6.19
CA GLU A 170 -13.84 -17.64 -6.50
C GLU A 170 -12.77 -18.04 -5.49
N ALA A 171 -11.83 -17.14 -5.20
CA ALA A 171 -10.72 -17.41 -4.28
C ALA A 171 -11.17 -17.62 -2.83
N LEU A 172 -12.28 -16.99 -2.41
CA LEU A 172 -12.81 -17.06 -1.05
C LEU A 172 -13.90 -18.12 -0.87
N ARG A 173 -14.41 -18.71 -1.96
CA ARG A 173 -15.53 -19.68 -1.94
C ARG A 173 -15.33 -20.86 -0.98
N HIS A 174 -14.08 -21.25 -0.75
CA HIS A 174 -13.74 -22.40 0.10
C HIS A 174 -13.09 -21.99 1.44
N ASN A 175 -13.04 -20.69 1.74
CA ASN A 175 -12.49 -20.15 2.99
C ASN A 175 -13.56 -19.94 4.07
N GLU A 176 -14.74 -20.56 3.93
CA GLU A 176 -15.76 -20.53 4.96
C GLU A 176 -15.25 -21.18 6.25
N VAL A 177 -15.04 -20.37 7.28
CA VAL A 177 -14.79 -20.87 8.63
C VAL A 177 -16.14 -21.38 9.16
N PRO A 178 -16.25 -22.64 9.62
CA PRO A 178 -17.49 -23.10 10.23
C PRO A 178 -17.80 -22.18 11.39
N ILE A 179 -19.00 -21.58 11.37
CA ILE A 179 -19.51 -20.75 12.46
C ILE A 179 -19.56 -21.64 13.70
N LEU A 180 -18.49 -21.62 14.50
CA LEU A 180 -18.56 -22.08 15.87
C LEU A 180 -19.58 -21.15 16.52
N LYS A 181 -20.73 -21.75 16.84
CA LYS A 181 -21.82 -21.11 17.58
C LYS A 181 -21.22 -20.46 18.81
N PHE A 182 -21.00 -19.16 18.77
CA PHE A 182 -20.82 -18.35 19.96
C PHE A 182 -22.16 -18.40 20.68
N HIS A 183 -22.29 -19.36 21.61
CA HIS A 183 -23.36 -19.32 22.59
C HIS A 183 -23.08 -18.12 23.50
N ASN A 184 -23.97 -17.13 23.41
CA ASN A 184 -24.09 -16.03 24.37
C ASN A 184 -24.28 -16.55 25.80
#